data_AF-A0A1G0NUH5-F1
#
_entry.id   AF-A0A1G0NUH5-F1
#
_cell.length_a   1.000
_cell.length_b   1.000
_cell.length_c   1.000
_cell.angle_alpha   90.00
_cell.angle_beta   90.00
_cell.angle_gamma   90.00
#
_symmetry.space_group_name_H-M   'P 1'
#
loop_
_entity.id
_entity.type
_entity.pdbx_description
1 polymer ?
#
loop_
_entity_poly.entity_id
_entity_poly.type
_entity_poly.pdbx_seq_one_letter_code
_entity_poly.pdbx_strand_id
1 'polypeptide(L)'
;MSEDFSREFVGEILIEKVNLDKATLKEAVTFKERLLNDSSAGYNKIIVDFSKCSYIDSSIIGALVVLLKRLRTSDGKLKVVIPKSDSFQFFTITGLDRIFNLYNTLDEAIFSFGN
;
A
#
# COMPACT_ATOMS: atom_id res chain seq x y z
N MET A 1 14.66 17.21 -3.92
CA MET A 1 13.23 17.08 -3.59
C MET A 1 12.92 15.61 -3.66
N SER A 2 12.63 14.96 -2.54
CA SER A 2 12.11 13.59 -2.55
C SER A 2 10.64 13.64 -2.96
N GLU A 3 10.25 12.86 -3.95
CA GLU A 3 8.83 12.70 -4.29
C GLU A 3 8.11 11.96 -3.17
N ASP A 4 6.97 12.49 -2.73
CA ASP A 4 6.13 11.91 -1.66
C ASP A 4 5.69 10.47 -2.00
N PHE A 5 5.54 10.16 -3.28
CA PHE A 5 5.19 8.86 -3.82
C PHE A 5 6.10 8.48 -4.97
N SER A 6 6.58 7.23 -5.00
CA SER A 6 7.37 6.72 -6.11
C SER A 6 6.92 5.32 -6.53
N ARG A 7 7.16 4.98 -7.80
CA ARG A 7 6.81 3.68 -8.38
C ARG A 7 8.05 2.87 -8.70
N GLU A 8 8.00 1.60 -8.36
CA GLU A 8 8.99 0.62 -8.78
C GLU A 8 8.29 -0.61 -9.36
N PHE A 9 9.00 -1.34 -10.23
CA PHE A 9 8.47 -2.55 -10.86
C PHE A 9 9.41 -3.71 -10.61
N VAL A 10 8.84 -4.84 -10.18
CA VAL A 10 9.55 -6.12 -10.06
C VAL A 10 8.78 -7.14 -10.88
N GLY A 11 9.24 -7.35 -12.12
CA GLY A 11 8.49 -8.11 -13.12
C GLY A 11 7.15 -7.46 -13.41
N GLU A 12 6.06 -8.17 -13.15
CA GLU A 12 4.66 -7.71 -13.31
C GLU A 12 4.07 -7.07 -12.03
N ILE A 13 4.86 -6.99 -10.95
CA ILE A 13 4.43 -6.41 -9.69
C ILE A 13 4.75 -4.91 -9.68
N LEU A 14 3.73 -4.09 -9.50
CA LEU A 14 3.86 -2.67 -9.23
C LEU A 14 4.05 -2.44 -7.73
N ILE A 15 5.05 -1.64 -7.38
CA ILE A 15 5.35 -1.24 -6.00
C ILE A 15 5.12 0.26 -5.89
N GLU A 16 4.10 0.65 -5.14
CA GLU A 16 3.80 2.03 -4.80
C GLU A 16 4.45 2.36 -3.44
N LYS A 17 5.56 3.09 -3.46
CA LYS A 17 6.27 3.50 -2.24
C LYS A 17 5.72 4.82 -1.73
N VAL A 18 5.41 4.85 -0.44
CA VAL A 18 5.00 6.04 0.29
C VAL A 18 6.23 6.57 1.04
N ASN A 19 6.83 7.64 0.51
CA ASN A 19 8.06 8.23 1.05
C ASN A 19 7.77 9.38 2.04
N LEU A 20 6.64 9.29 2.74
CA LEU A 20 6.17 10.28 3.71
C LEU A 20 6.38 9.75 5.12
N ASP A 21 6.80 10.58 6.06
CA ASP A 21 6.80 10.20 7.49
C ASP A 21 5.36 10.02 8.01
N LYS A 22 4.45 10.92 7.62
CA LYS A 22 3.04 10.87 8.02
C LYS A 22 2.15 10.86 6.79
N ALA A 23 1.42 9.79 6.59
CA ALA A 23 0.42 9.70 5.54
C ALA A 23 -0.96 10.00 6.16
N THR A 24 -1.57 11.11 5.75
CA THR A 24 -2.81 11.61 6.36
C THR A 24 -3.90 11.84 5.31
N LEU A 25 -5.05 12.34 5.73
CA LEU A 25 -6.11 12.84 4.84
C LEU A 25 -5.59 13.76 3.72
N LYS A 26 -4.57 14.58 3.99
CA LYS A 26 -4.00 15.51 2.99
C LYS A 26 -3.47 14.75 1.77
N GLU A 27 -2.83 13.62 1.99
CA GLU A 27 -2.20 12.82 0.94
C GLU A 27 -3.12 11.69 0.44
N ALA A 28 -4.17 11.34 1.20
CA ALA A 28 -5.09 10.25 0.88
C ALA A 28 -5.82 10.41 -0.46
N VAL A 29 -6.17 11.64 -0.86
CA VAL A 29 -6.83 11.90 -2.15
C VAL A 29 -5.90 11.55 -3.31
N THR A 30 -4.70 12.14 -3.33
CA THR A 30 -3.68 11.88 -4.35
C THR A 30 -3.27 10.41 -4.35
N PHE A 31 -3.07 9.82 -3.18
CA PHE A 31 -2.72 8.41 -3.05
C PHE A 31 -3.80 7.50 -3.65
N LYS A 32 -5.08 7.74 -3.33
CA LYS A 32 -6.21 6.99 -3.91
C LYS A 32 -6.27 7.09 -5.43
N GLU A 33 -6.12 8.30 -5.99
CA GLU A 33 -6.16 8.51 -7.43
C GLU A 33 -5.03 7.76 -8.14
N ARG A 34 -3.81 7.79 -7.57
CA ARG A 34 -2.67 7.05 -8.10
C ARG A 34 -2.95 5.55 -8.15
N LEU A 35 -3.39 4.96 -7.04
CA LEU A 35 -3.75 3.54 -6.96
C LEU A 35 -4.85 3.13 -7.95
N LEU A 36 -5.87 3.97 -8.13
CA LEU A 36 -6.97 3.70 -9.06
C LEU A 36 -6.53 3.80 -10.52
N ASN A 37 -5.65 4.75 -10.84
CA ASN A 37 -5.05 4.87 -12.16
C ASN A 37 -4.18 3.65 -12.48
N ASP A 38 -3.42 3.17 -11.50
CA ASP A 38 -2.57 2.00 -11.65
C ASP A 38 -3.40 0.73 -11.91
N SER A 39 -4.47 0.52 -11.14
CA SER A 39 -5.41 -0.58 -11.42
C SER A 39 -6.08 -0.43 -12.79
N SER A 40 -6.45 0.79 -13.20
CA SER A 40 -7.08 1.04 -14.50
C SER A 40 -6.12 0.88 -15.68
N ALA A 41 -4.81 1.05 -15.46
CA ALA A 41 -3.76 0.75 -16.43
C ALA A 41 -3.50 -0.76 -16.58
N GLY A 42 -4.20 -1.62 -15.83
CA GLY A 42 -4.10 -3.07 -15.91
C GLY A 42 -3.15 -3.69 -14.89
N TYR A 43 -2.57 -2.91 -13.97
CA TYR A 43 -1.74 -3.47 -12.90
C TYR A 43 -2.62 -4.19 -11.88
N ASN A 44 -2.55 -5.52 -11.89
CA ASN A 44 -3.35 -6.37 -11.00
C ASN A 44 -2.53 -6.92 -9.81
N LYS A 45 -1.21 -6.76 -9.79
CA LYS A 45 -0.34 -7.15 -8.68
C LYS A 45 0.31 -5.90 -8.11
N ILE A 46 -0.25 -5.39 -7.02
CA ILE A 46 0.19 -4.13 -6.42
C ILE A 46 0.69 -4.38 -4.99
N ILE A 47 1.87 -3.85 -4.69
CA ILE A 47 2.41 -3.73 -3.34
C ILE A 47 2.38 -2.25 -2.97
N VAL A 48 1.88 -1.93 -1.78
CA VAL A 48 2.06 -0.60 -1.19
C VAL A 48 3.09 -0.70 -0.08
N ASP A 49 4.14 0.10 -0.17
CA ASP A 49 5.24 0.11 0.77
C ASP A 49 5.20 1.36 1.68
N PHE A 50 4.87 1.14 2.95
CA PHE A 50 4.86 2.16 4.00
C PHE A 50 6.16 2.16 4.82
N SER A 51 7.26 1.55 4.34
CA SER A 51 8.48 1.41 5.15
C SER A 51 9.11 2.73 5.63
N LYS A 52 8.77 3.86 5.01
CA LYS A 52 9.22 5.20 5.42
C LYS A 52 8.18 6.00 6.20
N CYS A 53 6.99 5.45 6.40
CA CYS A 53 5.98 6.07 7.25
C CYS A 53 6.23 5.71 8.71
N SER A 54 5.92 6.62 9.62
CA SER A 54 5.77 6.34 11.05
C SER A 54 4.31 6.41 11.49
N TYR A 55 3.46 7.02 10.66
CA TYR A 55 2.04 7.24 10.93
C TYR A 55 1.18 7.12 9.66
N ILE A 56 0.06 6.40 9.76
CA ILE A 56 -1.02 6.42 8.76
C ILE A 56 -2.36 6.59 9.47
N ASP A 57 -3.27 7.37 8.90
CA ASP A 57 -4.64 7.53 9.42
C ASP A 57 -5.68 6.66 8.69
N SER A 58 -6.95 6.77 9.14
CA SER A 58 -8.08 6.06 8.53
C SER A 58 -8.35 6.44 7.07
N SER A 59 -7.91 7.62 6.62
CA SER A 59 -8.16 8.09 5.25
C SER A 59 -7.25 7.37 4.26
N ILE A 60 -5.98 7.16 4.60
CA ILE A 60 -5.04 6.33 3.85
C ILE A 60 -5.54 4.88 3.78
N ILE A 61 -5.98 4.35 4.91
CA ILE A 61 -6.61 3.03 5.00
C ILE A 61 -7.83 2.93 4.07
N GLY A 62 -8.70 3.94 4.08
CA GLY A 62 -9.87 4.00 3.21
C GLY A 62 -9.51 3.95 1.73
N ALA A 63 -8.43 4.62 1.32
CA ALA A 63 -7.90 4.54 -0.04
C ALA A 63 -7.46 3.11 -0.41
N LEU A 64 -6.73 2.43 0.49
CA LEU A 64 -6.34 1.03 0.29
C LEU A 64 -7.54 0.09 0.17
N VAL A 65 -8.59 0.29 0.99
CA VAL A 65 -9.81 -0.53 0.93
C VAL A 65 -10.51 -0.37 -0.41
N VAL A 66 -10.54 0.84 -0.97
CA VAL A 66 -11.11 1.11 -2.29
C VAL A 66 -10.31 0.38 -3.37
N LEU A 67 -8.97 0.46 -3.35
CA LEU A 67 -8.13 -0.27 -4.29
C LEU A 67 -8.33 -1.79 -4.16
N LEU A 68 -8.34 -2.33 -2.93
CA LEU A 68 -8.53 -3.75 -2.69
C LEU A 68 -9.85 -4.24 -3.30
N LYS A 69 -10.94 -3.50 -3.11
CA LYS A 69 -12.24 -3.81 -3.72
C LYS A 69 -12.16 -3.80 -5.25
N ARG A 70 -11.46 -2.84 -5.84
CA ARG A 70 -11.27 -2.74 -7.29
C ARG A 70 -10.48 -3.92 -7.83
N LEU A 71 -9.34 -4.25 -7.23
CA LEU A 71 -8.49 -5.37 -7.65
C LEU A 71 -9.22 -6.71 -7.53
N ARG A 72 -10.05 -6.90 -6.50
CA ARG A 72 -10.88 -8.12 -6.37
C ARG A 72 -11.83 -8.33 -7.55
N THR A 73 -12.26 -7.27 -8.24
CA THR A 73 -13.11 -7.42 -9.45
C THR A 73 -12.33 -7.91 -10.68
N SER A 74 -11.01 -7.82 -10.67
CA SER A 74 -10.10 -8.24 -11.74
C SER A 74 -9.19 -9.40 -11.34
N ASP A 75 -9.52 -10.13 -10.26
CA ASP A 75 -8.67 -11.17 -9.65
C ASP A 75 -7.26 -10.68 -9.26
N GLY A 76 -7.13 -9.35 -9.06
CA GLY A 76 -5.92 -8.71 -8.62
C GLY A 76 -5.64 -8.91 -7.14
N LYS A 77 -4.38 -8.76 -6.78
CA LYS A 77 -3.84 -8.95 -5.43
C LYS A 77 -3.18 -7.66 -4.96
N LEU A 78 -3.58 -7.21 -3.77
CA LEU A 78 -2.97 -6.10 -3.04
C LEU A 78 -2.21 -6.63 -1.84
N LYS A 79 -0.97 -6.18 -1.68
CA LYS A 79 -0.15 -6.45 -0.50
C LYS A 79 0.34 -5.15 0.09
N VAL A 80 0.56 -5.15 1.40
CA VAL A 80 0.96 -3.95 2.12
C VAL A 80 2.18 -4.27 2.97
N VAL A 81 3.23 -3.46 2.85
CA VAL A 81 4.45 -3.58 3.63
C VAL A 81 4.43 -2.54 4.74
N ILE A 82 4.53 -3.01 5.98
CA ILE A 82 4.61 -2.22 7.20
C ILE A 82 5.71 -2.84 8.07
N PRO A 83 6.86 -2.17 8.24
CA PRO A 83 7.89 -2.64 9.15
C PRO A 83 7.38 -2.70 10.59
N LYS A 84 7.67 -3.81 11.28
CA LYS A 84 7.54 -3.88 12.73
C LYS A 84 8.64 -3.04 13.37
N SER A 85 8.34 -1.79 13.72
CA SER A 85 9.21 -0.95 14.55
C SER A 85 8.43 -0.36 15.71
N ASP A 86 9.10 -0.13 16.84
CA ASP A 86 8.50 0.48 18.04
C ASP A 86 8.00 1.92 17.80
N SER A 87 8.47 2.57 16.74
CA SER A 87 8.05 3.92 16.34
C SER A 87 6.80 3.94 15.46
N PHE A 88 6.36 2.78 14.96
CA PHE A 88 5.18 2.67 14.12
C PHE A 88 3.92 2.72 14.98
N GLN A 89 3.44 3.93 15.24
CA GLN A 89 2.16 4.13 15.93
C GLN A 89 1.03 3.88 14.94
N PHE A 90 0.69 2.61 14.77
CA PHE A 90 -0.55 2.20 14.15
C PHE A 90 -1.71 2.49 15.11
N PHE A 91 -2.01 3.78 15.29
CA PHE A 91 -3.14 4.22 16.06
C PHE A 91 -4.40 3.67 15.36
N THR A 92 -4.95 2.61 15.94
CA THR A 92 -6.29 2.10 15.64
C THR A 92 -6.40 1.16 14.42
N ILE A 93 -5.49 0.20 14.26
CA ILE A 93 -5.83 -1.02 13.50
C ILE A 93 -6.77 -1.87 14.35
N THR A 94 -8.06 -1.59 14.28
CA THR A 94 -9.05 -2.64 14.52
C THR A 94 -9.45 -3.17 13.14
N GLY A 95 -8.74 -4.19 12.65
CA GLY A 95 -9.21 -5.01 11.51
C GLY A 95 -8.49 -4.90 10.16
N LEU A 96 -7.40 -4.12 10.02
CA LEU A 96 -6.59 -4.15 8.77
C LEU A 96 -5.92 -5.50 8.57
N ASP A 97 -5.46 -6.15 9.64
CA ASP A 97 -4.83 -7.47 9.60
C ASP A 97 -5.76 -8.51 8.97
N ARG A 98 -7.07 -8.35 9.15
CA ARG A 98 -8.10 -9.25 8.60
C ARG A 98 -8.45 -8.95 7.15
N ILE A 99 -8.16 -7.75 6.67
CA ILE A 99 -8.58 -7.27 5.35
C ILE A 99 -7.42 -7.32 4.35
N PHE A 100 -6.20 -7.05 4.80
CA PHE A 100 -5.02 -6.90 3.95
C PHE A 100 -3.98 -7.98 4.23
N ASN A 101 -3.29 -8.38 3.17
CA ASN A 101 -2.07 -9.16 3.28
C ASN A 101 -0.92 -8.24 3.70
N LEU A 102 -0.61 -8.23 5.01
CA LEU A 102 0.45 -7.42 5.60
C LEU A 102 1.78 -8.18 5.64
N TYR A 103 2.87 -7.48 5.33
CA TYR A 103 4.23 -8.01 5.32
C TYR A 103 5.18 -7.03 6.03
N ASN A 104 6.27 -7.52 6.60
CA ASN A 104 7.22 -6.66 7.31
C ASN A 104 8.26 -6.06 6.38
N THR A 105 8.52 -6.73 5.25
CA THR A 105 9.53 -6.33 4.27
C THR A 105 8.97 -6.39 2.85
N LEU A 106 9.60 -5.63 1.96
CA LEU A 106 9.25 -5.62 0.54
C LEU A 106 9.52 -7.00 -0.09
N ASP A 107 10.62 -7.64 0.27
CA ASP A 107 10.94 -9.00 -0.17
C ASP A 107 9.85 -10.00 0.19
N GLU A 108 9.38 -10.03 1.44
CA GLU A 108 8.29 -10.93 1.87
C GLU A 108 7.01 -10.73 1.02
N ALA A 109 6.67 -9.47 0.72
CA ALA A 109 5.52 -9.14 -0.12
C ALA A 109 5.72 -9.59 -1.59
N ILE A 110 6.93 -9.45 -2.13
CA ILE A 110 7.27 -9.92 -3.48
C ILE A 110 7.20 -11.45 -3.55
N PHE A 111 7.88 -12.15 -2.64
CA PHE A 111 7.95 -13.62 -2.64
C PHE A 111 6.58 -14.28 -2.54
N SER A 112 5.67 -13.70 -1.77
CA SER A 112 4.32 -14.24 -1.60
C SER A 112 3.46 -14.17 -2.89
N PHE A 113 3.94 -13.62 -4.01
CA PHE A 113 3.23 -13.67 -5.30
C PHE A 113 3.56 -14.95 -6.09
N GLY A 114 4.71 -15.56 -5.80
CA GLY A 114 5.19 -16.78 -6.46
C GLY A 114 4.78 -18.08 -5.75
N ASN A 115 4.12 -17.99 -4.60
CA ASN A 115 3.49 -19.12 -3.90
C ASN A 115 2.01 -19.25 -4.24
#